data_AF-A0AAV1UJS5-F1
#
_entry.id   AF-A0AAV1UJS5-F1
#
_cell.length_a   1.000
_cell.length_b   1.000
_cell.length_c   1.000
_cell.angle_alpha   90.00
_cell.angle_beta   90.00
_cell.angle_gamma   90.00
#
_symmetry.space_group_name_H-M   'P 1'
#
loop_
_entity.id
_entity.type
_entity.pdbx_description
1 polymer ?
#
loop_
_entity_poly.entity_id
_entity_poly.type
_entity_poly.pdbx_seq_one_letter_code
_entity_poly.pdbx_strand_id
1 'polypeptide(L)'
;MDNAPSHIVADLELINITVQVLPPNTTSKVQPMDAGIIAAFKRHYRRLHLQNTLDRDERGETNLYKVDQLTAMRWSLAAWSEISSATIANCFRHTGLMDGPALPTGGGENEAGTVGQQAQQEAAAAAVEEKRVEQDLVSALERLPLRNPMSIASLLNPAEEEETAHAELTDAEIIKLVEDPYGEEEGAAEAEEEVEKHSKAEKLASLSLSIALLDLSQESHRIAHRTLRQVQADLRSASTTQATLDSWLK
;
A
#
# COMPACT_ATOMS: atom_id res chain seq x y z
N MET A 1 14.05 17.42 -5.29
CA MET A 1 14.50 16.02 -5.16
C MET A 1 14.65 15.73 -3.68
N ASP A 2 14.17 14.59 -3.19
CA ASP A 2 14.39 14.20 -1.80
C ASP A 2 15.87 13.85 -1.55
N ASN A 3 16.18 13.50 -0.31
CA ASN A 3 17.52 13.22 0.18
C ASN A 3 17.86 11.72 0.17
N ALA A 4 17.20 10.90 -0.67
CA ALA A 4 17.57 9.50 -0.81
C ALA A 4 19.05 9.35 -1.18
N PRO A 5 19.80 8.37 -0.66
CA PRO A 5 21.23 8.20 -0.95
C PRO A 5 21.53 8.12 -2.45
N SER A 6 20.66 7.46 -3.22
CA SER A 6 20.74 7.36 -4.68
C SER A 6 20.65 8.70 -5.42
N HIS A 7 20.15 9.74 -4.76
CA HIS A 7 20.05 11.10 -5.30
C HIS A 7 21.30 11.96 -5.01
N ILE A 8 22.22 11.48 -4.16
CA ILE A 8 23.47 12.16 -3.85
C ILE A 8 24.50 11.82 -4.94
N VAL A 9 24.48 12.56 -6.03
CA VAL A 9 25.42 12.35 -7.14
C VAL A 9 26.55 13.38 -7.05
N ALA A 10 27.70 12.95 -6.55
CA ALA A 10 28.86 13.83 -6.36
C ALA A 10 29.54 14.24 -7.69
N ASP A 11 29.42 13.41 -8.73
CA ASP A 11 30.23 13.52 -9.96
C ASP A 11 29.38 13.72 -11.26
N LEU A 12 28.15 14.21 -11.15
CA LEU A 12 27.28 14.42 -12.31
C LEU A 12 27.24 15.89 -12.74
N GLU A 13 27.88 16.21 -13.86
CA GLU A 13 27.78 17.53 -14.50
C GLU A 13 26.47 17.65 -15.31
N LEU A 14 25.53 18.45 -14.80
CA LEU A 14 24.28 18.75 -15.47
C LEU A 14 24.39 20.05 -16.29
N ILE A 15 24.30 19.93 -17.62
CA ILE A 15 24.50 21.06 -18.53
C ILE A 15 23.27 21.97 -18.73
N ASN A 16 22.05 21.47 -18.43
CA ASN A 16 20.80 22.21 -18.68
C ASN A 16 19.73 21.95 -17.60
N ILE A 17 20.11 21.37 -16.47
CA ILE A 17 19.19 20.96 -15.41
C ILE A 17 19.71 21.53 -14.10
N THR A 18 18.87 22.27 -13.38
CA THR A 18 19.14 22.69 -12.00
C THR A 18 18.37 21.78 -11.07
N VAL A 19 19.07 21.02 -10.23
CA VAL A 19 18.44 20.17 -9.21
C VAL A 19 18.29 20.97 -7.92
N GLN A 20 17.06 21.10 -7.44
CA GLN A 20 16.78 21.65 -6.11
C GLN A 20 16.54 20.49 -5.14
N VAL A 21 17.41 20.40 -4.14
CA VAL A 21 17.32 19.42 -3.06
C VAL A 21 16.38 19.96 -1.99
N LEU A 22 15.44 19.13 -1.55
CA LEU A 22 14.45 19.54 -0.58
C LEU A 22 15.02 19.49 0.85
N PRO A 23 14.60 20.40 1.75
CA PRO A 23 15.00 20.32 3.14
C PRO A 23 14.59 18.96 3.74
N PRO A 24 15.37 18.42 4.70
CA PRO A 24 15.03 17.16 5.36
C PRO A 24 13.59 17.18 5.92
N ASN A 25 12.90 16.03 5.84
CA ASN A 25 11.54 15.82 6.38
C ASN A 25 10.47 16.75 5.78
N THR A 26 10.61 17.15 4.51
CA THR A 26 9.62 17.99 3.81
C THR A 26 8.90 17.29 2.66
N THR A 27 9.12 15.99 2.47
CA THR A 27 8.60 15.18 1.36
C THR A 27 7.07 15.32 1.23
N SER A 28 6.33 15.02 2.30
CA SER A 28 4.86 15.12 2.33
C SER A 28 4.29 16.52 2.11
N LYS A 29 5.10 17.58 2.27
CA LYS A 29 4.65 18.98 2.11
C LYS A 29 5.00 19.57 0.76
N VAL A 30 6.18 19.23 0.23
CA VAL A 30 6.77 19.92 -0.93
C VAL A 30 6.87 19.01 -2.14
N GLN A 31 6.85 17.67 -1.98
CA GLN A 31 6.88 16.75 -3.12
C GLN A 31 5.48 16.51 -3.68
N PRO A 32 5.23 16.85 -4.96
CA PRO A 32 3.94 16.61 -5.59
C PRO A 32 3.56 15.13 -5.65
N MET A 33 4.57 14.25 -5.70
CA MET A 33 4.38 12.79 -5.67
C MET A 33 3.66 12.35 -4.40
N ASP A 34 4.13 12.82 -3.24
CA ASP A 34 3.53 12.55 -1.93
C ASP A 34 2.29 13.40 -1.65
N ALA A 35 2.13 14.54 -2.33
CA ALA A 35 0.96 15.41 -2.21
C ALA A 35 -0.30 14.89 -2.94
N GLY A 36 -0.28 13.66 -3.47
CA GLY A 36 -1.47 12.98 -3.95
C GLY A 36 -1.33 12.18 -5.24
N ILE A 37 -0.24 12.36 -6.01
CA ILE A 37 -0.04 11.61 -7.27
C ILE A 37 0.12 10.12 -6.98
N ILE A 38 0.95 9.74 -5.98
CA ILE A 38 1.11 8.35 -5.57
C ILE A 38 -0.23 7.76 -5.09
N ALA A 39 -0.98 8.52 -4.28
CA ALA A 39 -2.28 8.06 -3.79
C ALA A 39 -3.29 7.83 -4.93
N ALA A 40 -3.33 8.72 -5.93
CA ALA A 40 -4.15 8.53 -7.13
C ALA A 40 -3.71 7.28 -7.91
N PHE A 41 -2.42 7.15 -8.16
CA PHE A 41 -1.86 5.98 -8.84
C PHE A 41 -2.24 4.67 -8.16
N LYS A 42 -2.06 4.57 -6.83
CA LYS A 42 -2.42 3.39 -6.05
C LYS A 42 -3.91 3.06 -6.16
N ARG A 43 -4.80 4.06 -6.14
CA ARG A 43 -6.25 3.84 -6.33
C ARG A 43 -6.56 3.20 -7.68
N HIS A 44 -6.04 3.78 -8.76
CA HIS A 44 -6.27 3.25 -10.11
C HIS A 44 -5.68 1.85 -10.28
N TYR A 45 -4.45 1.63 -9.81
CA TYR A 45 -3.81 0.32 -9.85
C TYR A 45 -4.60 -0.74 -9.07
N ARG A 46 -5.03 -0.41 -7.84
CA ARG A 46 -5.82 -1.33 -7.00
C ARG A 46 -7.18 -1.64 -7.60
N ARG A 47 -7.80 -0.69 -8.31
CA ARG A 47 -9.07 -0.93 -9.03
C ARG A 47 -8.89 -2.00 -10.09
N LEU A 48 -7.85 -1.89 -10.92
CA LEU A 48 -7.53 -2.91 -11.93
C LEU A 48 -7.23 -4.27 -11.29
N HIS A 49 -6.48 -4.27 -10.19
CA HIS A 49 -6.15 -5.50 -9.47
C HIS A 49 -7.39 -6.21 -8.91
N LEU A 50 -8.30 -5.48 -8.26
CA LEU A 50 -9.53 -6.04 -7.70
C LEU A 50 -10.51 -6.49 -8.80
N GLN A 51 -10.58 -5.77 -9.92
CA GLN A 51 -11.36 -6.21 -11.09
C GLN A 51 -10.85 -7.55 -11.63
N ASN A 52 -9.55 -7.69 -11.85
CA ASN A 52 -8.96 -8.98 -12.25
C ASN A 52 -9.19 -10.07 -11.20
N THR A 53 -9.18 -9.73 -9.91
CA THR A 53 -9.46 -10.68 -8.83
C THR A 53 -10.89 -11.19 -8.92
N LEU A 54 -11.87 -10.31 -9.16
CA LEU A 54 -13.27 -10.70 -9.39
C LEU A 54 -13.40 -11.57 -10.64
N ASP A 55 -12.77 -11.20 -11.75
CA ASP A 55 -12.83 -12.00 -12.97
C ASP A 55 -12.23 -13.40 -12.77
N ARG A 56 -11.20 -13.53 -11.91
CA ARG A 56 -10.60 -14.82 -11.52
C ARG A 56 -11.54 -15.65 -10.65
N ASP A 57 -12.24 -15.00 -9.73
CA ASP A 57 -13.22 -15.64 -8.85
C ASP A 57 -14.41 -16.17 -9.66
N GLU A 58 -14.90 -15.39 -10.62
CA GLU A 58 -15.95 -15.80 -11.56
C GLU A 58 -15.52 -16.98 -12.45
N ARG A 59 -14.21 -17.11 -12.73
CA ARG A 59 -13.63 -18.27 -13.44
C ARG A 59 -13.35 -19.47 -12.53
N GLY A 60 -13.52 -19.34 -11.21
CA GLY A 60 -13.24 -20.40 -10.25
C GLY A 60 -11.74 -20.69 -10.07
N GLU A 61 -10.87 -19.71 -10.30
CA GLU A 61 -9.43 -19.86 -10.05
C GLU A 61 -9.13 -19.94 -8.55
N THR A 62 -8.14 -20.74 -8.16
CA THR A 62 -7.77 -20.89 -6.73
C THR A 62 -6.94 -19.73 -6.21
N ASN A 63 -6.09 -19.12 -7.06
CA ASN A 63 -5.23 -18.00 -6.68
C ASN A 63 -5.73 -16.69 -7.30
N LEU A 64 -6.72 -16.10 -6.62
CA LEU A 64 -7.44 -14.90 -7.06
C LEU A 64 -6.54 -13.67 -7.19
N TYR A 65 -5.53 -13.55 -6.33
CA TYR A 65 -4.63 -12.38 -6.25
C TYR A 65 -3.32 -12.57 -7.02
N LYS A 66 -3.18 -13.65 -7.78
CA LYS A 66 -1.98 -13.89 -8.57
C LYS A 66 -1.87 -12.86 -9.69
N VAL A 67 -0.73 -12.16 -9.72
CA VAL A 67 -0.39 -11.20 -10.76
C VAL A 67 1.04 -11.45 -11.22
N ASP A 68 1.25 -11.62 -12.52
CA ASP A 68 2.59 -11.69 -13.10
C ASP A 68 3.16 -10.28 -13.36
N GLN A 69 4.48 -10.19 -13.49
CA GLN A 69 5.18 -8.92 -13.66
C GLN A 69 4.71 -8.15 -14.91
N LEU A 70 4.43 -8.83 -16.03
CA LEU A 70 3.98 -8.18 -17.26
C LEU A 70 2.60 -7.56 -17.07
N THR A 71 1.69 -8.26 -16.40
CA THR A 71 0.38 -7.73 -16.03
C THR A 71 0.50 -6.52 -15.10
N ALA A 72 1.35 -6.60 -14.08
CA ALA A 72 1.60 -5.48 -13.16
C ALA A 72 2.16 -4.24 -13.89
N MET A 73 3.09 -4.42 -14.84
CA MET A 73 3.62 -3.34 -15.66
C MET A 73 2.54 -2.70 -16.55
N ARG A 74 1.69 -3.53 -17.17
CA ARG A 74 0.56 -3.04 -17.99
C ARG A 74 -0.44 -2.25 -17.15
N TRP A 75 -0.75 -2.71 -15.95
CA TRP A 75 -1.62 -1.99 -15.02
C TRP A 75 -0.99 -0.71 -14.53
N SER A 76 0.32 -0.67 -14.30
CA SER A 76 1.04 0.56 -13.95
C SER A 76 0.91 1.59 -15.07
N LEU A 77 1.09 1.18 -16.33
CA LEU A 77 0.90 2.07 -17.48
C LEU A 77 -0.55 2.57 -17.59
N ALA A 78 -1.52 1.67 -17.45
CA ALA A 78 -2.95 2.01 -17.51
C ALA A 78 -3.33 2.99 -16.39
N ALA A 79 -2.98 2.65 -15.15
CA ALA A 79 -3.23 3.50 -13.98
C ALA A 79 -2.62 4.89 -14.14
N TRP A 80 -1.38 4.99 -14.63
CA TRP A 80 -0.75 6.28 -14.92
C TRP A 80 -1.49 7.09 -16.00
N SER A 81 -1.93 6.42 -17.07
CA SER A 81 -2.64 7.08 -18.17
C SER A 81 -4.05 7.59 -17.80
N GLU A 82 -4.64 7.04 -16.74
CA GLU A 82 -5.96 7.44 -16.23
C GLU A 82 -5.89 8.62 -15.25
N ILE A 83 -4.70 8.94 -14.70
CA ILE A 83 -4.52 10.12 -13.85
C ILE A 83 -4.61 11.38 -14.72
N SER A 84 -5.61 12.22 -14.42
CA SER A 84 -5.79 13.47 -15.17
C SER A 84 -4.67 14.48 -14.94
N SER A 85 -4.36 15.29 -15.96
CA SER A 85 -3.45 16.43 -15.83
C SER A 85 -3.91 17.43 -14.76
N ALA A 86 -5.22 17.57 -14.56
CA ALA A 86 -5.80 18.41 -13.51
C ALA A 86 -5.49 17.87 -12.10
N THR A 87 -5.53 16.54 -11.90
CA THR A 87 -5.11 15.88 -10.65
C THR A 87 -3.64 16.18 -10.36
N ILE A 88 -2.77 16.02 -11.36
CA ILE A 88 -1.34 16.34 -11.24
C ILE A 88 -1.15 17.82 -10.91
N ALA A 89 -1.78 18.73 -11.65
CA ALA A 89 -1.68 20.16 -11.42
C ALA A 89 -2.19 20.57 -10.02
N ASN A 90 -3.26 19.93 -9.52
CA ASN A 90 -3.74 20.14 -8.16
C ASN A 90 -2.67 19.73 -7.13
N CYS A 91 -2.00 18.59 -7.31
CA CYS A 91 -0.93 18.14 -6.41
C CYS A 91 0.24 19.14 -6.39
N PHE A 92 0.65 19.66 -7.55
CA PHE A 92 1.68 20.70 -7.64
C PHE A 92 1.26 22.05 -7.03
N ARG A 93 -0.02 22.41 -7.13
CA ARG A 93 -0.56 23.60 -6.44
C ARG A 93 -0.60 23.41 -4.93
N HIS A 94 -0.92 22.20 -4.44
CA HIS A 94 -0.90 21.89 -3.01
C HIS A 94 0.49 22.03 -2.38
N THR A 95 1.56 21.78 -3.13
CA THR A 95 2.94 21.97 -2.64
C THR A 95 3.43 23.40 -2.72
N GLY A 96 2.65 24.32 -3.33
CA GLY A 96 3.06 25.71 -3.55
C GLY A 96 4.15 25.88 -4.61
N LEU A 97 4.43 24.84 -5.42
CA LEU A 97 5.43 24.90 -6.50
C LEU A 97 4.87 25.49 -7.80
N MET A 98 3.55 25.63 -7.91
CA MET A 98 2.89 26.32 -9.01
C MET A 98 2.10 27.52 -8.49
N ASP A 99 2.44 28.70 -8.99
CA ASP A 99 1.68 29.94 -8.78
C ASP A 99 0.43 29.94 -9.67
N GLY A 100 -0.60 29.21 -9.25
CA GLY A 100 -1.98 29.33 -9.76
C GLY A 100 -2.91 29.57 -8.56
N PRO A 101 -4.00 30.34 -8.71
CA PRO A 101 -4.65 30.99 -7.59
C PRO A 101 -5.00 29.96 -6.52
N ALA A 102 -4.33 30.10 -5.36
CA ALA A 102 -4.90 29.66 -4.11
C ALA A 102 -6.35 30.17 -4.08
N LEU A 103 -7.31 29.31 -3.73
CA LEU A 103 -8.71 29.69 -3.59
C LEU A 103 -8.79 31.09 -2.96
N PRO A 104 -9.32 32.11 -3.67
CA PRO A 104 -9.38 33.45 -3.10
C PRO A 104 -10.52 33.47 -2.08
N THR A 105 -10.18 33.37 -0.81
CA THR A 105 -10.90 34.11 0.23
C THR A 105 -10.68 35.59 -0.03
N GLY A 106 -11.54 36.19 -0.86
CA GLY A 106 -11.75 37.65 -0.93
C GLY A 106 -11.11 38.39 -2.11
N GLY A 107 -11.97 38.80 -3.06
CA GLY A 107 -11.97 40.11 -3.71
C GLY A 107 -10.84 40.48 -4.69
N GLY A 108 -11.12 40.45 -6.00
CA GLY A 108 -10.28 41.08 -7.02
C GLY A 108 -10.57 40.63 -8.46
N GLU A 109 -11.57 41.25 -9.07
CA GLU A 109 -11.96 41.26 -10.49
C GLU A 109 -10.87 41.91 -11.38
N ASN A 110 -10.59 41.63 -12.67
CA ASN A 110 -11.25 40.93 -13.79
C ASN A 110 -10.17 40.57 -14.86
N GLU A 111 -10.51 39.67 -15.79
CA GLU A 111 -9.74 39.10 -16.94
C GLU A 111 -9.05 37.73 -16.76
N ALA A 112 -8.84 37.27 -15.51
CA ALA A 112 -8.45 35.88 -15.21
C ALA A 112 -9.64 34.89 -15.15
N GLY A 113 -10.87 35.38 -15.39
CA GLY A 113 -12.12 34.69 -15.06
C GLY A 113 -12.42 33.45 -15.90
N THR A 114 -12.17 33.47 -17.22
CA THR A 114 -12.56 32.37 -18.10
C THR A 114 -11.60 31.16 -18.00
N VAL A 115 -10.30 31.43 -17.91
CA VAL A 115 -9.26 30.39 -17.74
C VAL A 115 -9.34 29.79 -16.32
N GLY A 116 -9.60 30.62 -15.31
CA GLY A 116 -9.83 30.16 -13.94
C GLY A 116 -11.07 29.28 -13.80
N GLN A 117 -12.16 29.62 -14.49
CA GLN A 117 -13.39 28.81 -14.50
C GLN A 117 -13.20 27.46 -15.20
N GLN A 118 -12.52 27.43 -16.35
CA GLN A 118 -12.21 26.17 -17.04
C GLN A 118 -11.32 25.26 -16.20
N ALA A 119 -10.24 25.78 -15.62
CA ALA A 119 -9.35 25.01 -14.74
C ALA A 119 -10.07 24.50 -13.48
N GLN A 120 -10.98 25.29 -12.90
CA GLN A 120 -11.81 24.86 -11.78
C GLN A 120 -12.79 23.74 -12.17
N GLN A 121 -13.38 23.83 -13.36
CA GLN A 121 -14.31 22.83 -13.86
C GLN A 121 -13.62 21.50 -14.18
N GLU A 122 -12.41 21.55 -14.78
CA GLU A 122 -11.55 20.38 -15.00
C GLU A 122 -11.11 19.74 -13.69
N ALA A 123 -10.70 20.55 -12.70
CA ALA A 123 -10.36 20.06 -11.36
C ALA A 123 -11.56 19.40 -10.66
N ALA A 124 -12.76 19.96 -10.80
CA ALA A 124 -13.98 19.38 -10.26
C ALA A 124 -14.32 18.05 -10.95
N ALA A 125 -14.18 17.97 -12.28
CA ALA A 125 -14.38 16.74 -13.03
C ALA A 125 -13.38 15.65 -12.62
N ALA A 126 -12.11 16.00 -12.44
CA ALA A 126 -11.07 15.10 -11.94
C ALA A 126 -11.41 14.57 -10.54
N ALA A 127 -11.87 15.43 -9.63
CA ALA A 127 -12.28 15.00 -8.29
C ALA A 127 -13.49 14.05 -8.30
N VAL A 128 -14.44 14.26 -9.23
CA VAL A 128 -15.58 13.35 -9.42
C VAL A 128 -15.11 11.99 -9.92
N GLU A 129 -14.17 11.96 -10.87
CA GLU A 129 -13.61 10.71 -11.40
C GLU A 129 -12.85 9.93 -10.31
N GLU A 130 -12.01 10.59 -9.52
CA GLU A 130 -11.30 9.96 -8.40
C GLU A 130 -12.28 9.36 -7.38
N LYS A 131 -13.40 10.05 -7.11
CA LYS A 131 -14.45 9.52 -6.23
C LYS A 131 -15.16 8.30 -6.84
N ARG A 132 -15.35 8.28 -8.16
CA ARG A 132 -15.93 7.11 -8.86
C ARG A 132 -15.01 5.90 -8.75
N VAL A 133 -13.71 6.10 -8.93
CA VAL A 133 -12.70 5.04 -8.76
C VAL A 133 -12.69 4.47 -7.34
N GLU A 134 -12.83 5.34 -6.33
CA GLU A 134 -12.96 4.91 -4.94
C GLU A 134 -14.24 4.09 -4.71
N GLN A 135 -15.37 4.50 -5.31
CA GLN A 135 -16.62 3.72 -5.26
C GLN A 135 -16.48 2.35 -5.94
N ASP A 136 -15.78 2.27 -7.07
CA ASP A 136 -15.49 1.01 -7.75
C ASP A 136 -14.66 0.08 -6.86
N LEU A 137 -13.69 0.61 -6.10
CA LEU A 137 -12.92 -0.14 -5.11
C LEU A 137 -13.81 -0.70 -3.99
N VAL A 138 -14.71 0.12 -3.43
CA VAL A 138 -15.68 -0.33 -2.40
C VAL A 138 -16.51 -1.49 -2.94
N SER A 139 -17.13 -1.28 -4.10
CA SER A 139 -17.99 -2.27 -4.74
C SER A 139 -17.24 -3.57 -5.03
N ALA A 140 -15.98 -3.48 -5.46
CA ALA A 140 -15.18 -4.66 -5.73
C ALA A 140 -14.84 -5.45 -4.45
N LEU A 141 -14.51 -4.75 -3.35
CA LEU A 141 -14.25 -5.39 -2.05
C LEU A 141 -15.49 -6.07 -1.47
N GLU A 142 -16.67 -5.48 -1.63
CA GLU A 142 -17.94 -6.07 -1.17
C GLU A 142 -18.33 -7.33 -1.93
N ARG A 143 -17.96 -7.41 -3.22
CA ARG A 143 -18.26 -8.58 -4.07
C ARG A 143 -17.33 -9.76 -3.82
N LEU A 144 -16.11 -9.52 -3.33
CA LEU A 144 -15.16 -10.59 -3.05
C LEU A 144 -15.55 -11.36 -1.78
N PRO A 145 -15.36 -12.69 -1.73
CA PRO A 145 -15.67 -13.52 -0.56
C PRO A 145 -14.62 -13.36 0.56
N LEU A 146 -14.46 -12.13 1.07
CA LEU A 146 -13.50 -11.79 2.12
C LEU A 146 -14.08 -12.05 3.51
N ARG A 147 -13.39 -12.88 4.32
CA ARG A 147 -13.82 -13.20 5.69
C ARG A 147 -13.70 -12.01 6.66
N ASN A 148 -12.74 -11.12 6.41
CA ASN A 148 -12.49 -9.91 7.18
C ASN A 148 -11.90 -8.83 6.25
N PRO A 149 -12.75 -8.09 5.51
CA PRO A 149 -12.26 -7.07 4.58
C PRO A 149 -11.61 -5.90 5.34
N MET A 150 -10.43 -5.48 4.90
CA MET A 150 -9.78 -4.26 5.40
C MET A 150 -10.45 -3.01 4.80
N SER A 151 -10.26 -1.86 5.44
CA SER A 151 -10.74 -0.59 4.88
C SER A 151 -9.96 -0.19 3.63
N ILE A 152 -10.58 0.60 2.74
CA ILE A 152 -9.90 1.11 1.54
C ILE A 152 -8.68 1.96 1.92
N ALA A 153 -8.79 2.79 2.96
CA ALA A 153 -7.68 3.59 3.43
C ALA A 153 -6.46 2.71 3.80
N SER A 154 -6.71 1.58 4.47
CA SER A 154 -5.66 0.63 4.82
C SER A 154 -5.18 -0.20 3.62
N LEU A 155 -6.04 -0.48 2.64
CA LEU A 155 -5.66 -1.18 1.40
C LEU A 155 -4.74 -0.32 0.51
N LEU A 156 -5.00 0.99 0.48
CA LEU A 156 -4.23 1.95 -0.30
C LEU A 156 -2.93 2.35 0.40
N ASN A 157 -2.93 2.41 1.73
CA ASN A 157 -1.78 2.76 2.55
C ASN A 157 -1.62 1.71 3.67
N PRO A 158 -1.13 0.50 3.36
CA PRO A 158 -0.83 -0.50 4.38
C PRO A 158 0.27 0.00 5.30
N ALA A 159 0.18 -0.29 6.60
CA ALA A 159 1.14 0.18 7.61
C ALA A 159 2.59 -0.26 7.34
N GLU A 160 2.75 -1.41 6.69
CA GLU A 160 4.04 -1.97 6.26
C GLU A 160 4.79 -1.08 5.25
N GLU A 161 4.11 -0.17 4.53
CA GLU A 161 4.78 0.80 3.65
C GLU A 161 5.49 1.92 4.42
N GLU A 162 5.11 2.19 5.68
CA GLU A 162 5.79 3.16 6.54
C GLU A 162 6.95 2.53 7.31
N GLU A 163 6.96 1.21 7.46
CA GLU A 163 8.15 0.48 7.87
C GLU A 163 9.16 0.54 6.73
N THR A 164 10.30 1.18 6.98
CA THR A 164 11.42 1.21 6.03
C THR A 164 11.92 -0.20 5.82
N ALA A 165 11.35 -0.91 4.85
CA ALA A 165 11.75 -2.27 4.54
C ALA A 165 13.05 -2.27 3.73
N HIS A 166 14.01 -3.02 4.28
CA HIS A 166 15.30 -3.46 3.75
C HIS A 166 16.51 -2.59 4.08
N ALA A 167 17.38 -3.15 4.94
CA ALA A 167 18.80 -2.84 4.93
C ALA A 167 19.29 -2.90 3.48
N GLU A 168 19.91 -1.82 3.01
CA GLU A 168 20.54 -1.79 1.70
C GLU A 168 21.63 -2.87 1.70
N LEU A 169 21.39 -3.96 0.96
CA LEU A 169 22.41 -4.98 0.72
C LEU A 169 23.58 -4.29 0.04
N THR A 170 24.76 -4.41 0.63
CA THR A 170 26.00 -3.94 0.03
C THR A 170 26.31 -4.73 -1.24
N ASP A 171 27.07 -4.13 -2.16
CA ASP A 171 27.51 -4.82 -3.38
C ASP A 171 28.20 -6.16 -3.08
N ALA A 172 28.89 -6.27 -1.95
CA ALA A 172 29.51 -7.52 -1.49
C ALA A 172 28.49 -8.60 -1.11
N GLU A 173 27.36 -8.23 -0.50
CA GLU A 173 26.28 -9.15 -0.14
C GLU A 173 25.49 -9.59 -1.38
N ILE A 174 25.27 -8.67 -2.33
CA ILE A 174 24.65 -8.96 -3.62
C ILE A 174 25.51 -9.96 -4.42
N ILE A 175 26.82 -9.73 -4.49
CA ILE A 175 27.75 -10.64 -5.18
C ILE A 175 27.73 -12.02 -4.53
N LYS A 176 27.73 -12.09 -3.19
CA LYS A 176 27.68 -13.36 -2.45
C LYS A 176 26.40 -14.16 -2.73
N LEU A 177 25.26 -13.47 -2.84
CA LEU A 177 23.95 -14.06 -3.20
C LEU A 177 23.92 -14.63 -4.62
N VAL A 178 24.69 -14.05 -5.55
CA VAL A 178 24.78 -14.51 -6.95
C VAL A 178 25.79 -15.64 -7.10
N GLU A 179 26.89 -15.60 -6.36
CA GLU A 179 27.97 -16.61 -6.42
C GLU A 179 27.62 -17.90 -5.68
N ASP A 180 26.82 -17.83 -4.61
CA ASP A 180 26.39 -19.00 -3.84
C ASP A 180 24.88 -18.93 -3.50
N PRO A 181 24.00 -19.26 -4.47
CA PRO A 181 22.55 -19.21 -4.26
C PRO A 181 22.02 -20.25 -3.25
N TYR A 182 22.89 -21.11 -2.71
CA TYR A 182 22.55 -22.14 -1.72
C TYR A 182 23.53 -22.20 -0.54
N GLY A 183 24.33 -21.16 -0.33
CA GLY A 183 25.32 -21.12 0.74
C GLY A 183 24.64 -21.20 2.10
N GLU A 184 25.06 -22.16 2.92
CA GLU A 184 24.61 -22.28 4.31
C GLU A 184 24.83 -20.92 5.00
N GLU A 185 23.75 -20.32 5.51
CA GLU A 185 23.78 -19.13 6.34
C GLU A 185 24.67 -19.40 7.57
N GLU A 186 25.97 -19.12 7.45
CA GLU A 186 26.79 -18.87 8.63
C GLU A 186 26.24 -17.60 9.27
N GLY A 187 25.48 -17.81 10.36
CA GLY A 187 24.78 -16.79 11.11
C GLY A 187 25.66 -15.59 11.42
N ALA A 188 25.48 -14.53 10.64
CA ALA A 188 25.52 -13.20 11.20
C ALA A 188 24.38 -13.15 12.21
N ALA A 189 24.73 -12.89 13.48
CA ALA A 189 23.75 -12.63 14.51
C ALA A 189 22.98 -11.36 14.17
N GLU A 190 22.00 -11.50 13.29
CA GLU A 190 20.84 -10.63 13.25
C GLU A 190 20.23 -10.75 14.63
N ALA A 191 20.14 -9.62 15.33
CA ALA A 191 19.16 -9.49 16.37
C ALA A 191 17.80 -9.48 15.67
N GLU A 192 17.38 -10.65 15.17
CA GLU A 192 15.98 -10.96 14.99
C GLU A 192 15.33 -10.63 16.34
N GLU A 193 14.31 -9.78 16.34
CA GLU A 193 13.36 -9.84 17.45
C GLU A 193 12.96 -11.32 17.54
N GLU A 194 13.38 -12.00 18.62
CA GLU A 194 12.92 -13.34 18.94
C GLU A 194 11.39 -13.24 19.03
N VAL A 195 10.70 -13.51 17.93
CA VAL A 195 9.27 -13.79 17.97
C VAL A 195 9.18 -15.09 18.74
N GLU A 196 8.95 -14.96 20.04
CA GLU A 196 8.87 -16.03 21.01
C GLU A 196 7.99 -17.14 20.42
N LYS A 197 8.62 -18.23 19.99
CA LYS A 197 7.95 -19.35 19.30
C LYS A 197 7.11 -20.10 20.33
N HIS A 198 5.91 -19.58 20.61
CA HIS A 198 4.99 -20.19 21.56
C HIS A 198 4.55 -21.57 21.06
N SER A 199 4.68 -22.56 21.93
CA SER A 199 4.21 -23.92 21.71
C SER A 199 2.69 -23.95 21.51
N LYS A 200 2.19 -25.01 20.87
CA LYS A 200 0.73 -25.24 20.71
C LYS A 200 0.00 -25.23 22.05
N ALA A 201 0.64 -25.70 23.12
CA ALA A 201 0.08 -25.70 24.47
C ALA A 201 -0.08 -24.28 25.03
N GLU A 202 0.94 -23.43 24.89
CA GLU A 202 0.91 -22.03 25.35
C GLU A 202 -0.12 -21.20 24.59
N LYS A 203 -0.20 -21.38 23.27
CA LYS A 203 -1.23 -20.74 22.43
C LYS A 203 -2.65 -21.15 22.85
N LEU A 204 -2.87 -22.41 23.20
CA LEU A 204 -4.17 -22.88 23.68
C LEU A 204 -4.49 -22.37 25.09
N ALA A 205 -3.47 -22.22 25.94
CA ALA A 205 -3.62 -21.67 27.28
C ALA A 205 -3.97 -20.17 27.24
N SER A 206 -3.28 -19.38 26.42
CA SER A 206 -3.56 -17.95 26.25
C SER A 206 -4.97 -17.72 25.67
N LEU A 207 -5.36 -18.48 24.65
CA LEU A 207 -6.74 -18.43 24.12
C LEU A 207 -7.79 -18.78 25.18
N SER A 208 -7.52 -19.76 26.03
CA SER A 208 -8.44 -20.14 27.12
C SER A 208 -8.58 -19.03 28.15
N LEU A 209 -7.48 -18.34 28.49
CA LEU A 209 -7.47 -17.21 29.39
C LEU A 209 -8.27 -16.03 28.81
N SER A 210 -8.01 -15.67 27.55
CA SER A 210 -8.73 -14.59 26.86
C SER A 210 -10.23 -14.87 26.80
N ILE A 211 -10.63 -16.11 26.53
CA ILE A 211 -12.05 -16.53 26.55
C ILE A 211 -12.67 -16.35 27.94
N ALA A 212 -11.92 -16.64 29.02
CA ALA A 212 -12.41 -16.53 30.39
C ALA A 212 -12.58 -15.07 30.87
N LEU A 213 -11.85 -14.13 30.26
CA LEU A 213 -11.91 -12.70 30.58
C LEU A 213 -13.04 -11.95 29.86
N LEU A 214 -13.72 -12.59 28.90
CA LEU A 214 -14.81 -11.96 28.16
C LEU A 214 -16.10 -11.87 28.99
N ASP A 215 -16.63 -10.66 29.13
CA ASP A 215 -17.96 -10.41 29.70
C ASP A 215 -19.05 -10.68 28.65
N LEU A 216 -19.71 -11.85 28.76
CA LEU A 216 -20.76 -12.30 27.82
C LEU A 216 -22.07 -11.50 27.90
N SER A 217 -22.18 -10.52 28.80
CA SER A 217 -23.30 -9.57 28.79
C SER A 217 -23.23 -8.58 27.62
N GLN A 218 -22.04 -8.34 27.06
CA GLN A 218 -21.83 -7.46 25.91
C GLN A 218 -21.86 -8.23 24.58
N GLU A 219 -22.59 -7.72 23.58
CA GLU A 219 -22.72 -8.40 22.29
C GLU A 219 -21.39 -8.52 21.54
N SER A 220 -20.52 -7.51 21.62
CA SER A 220 -19.16 -7.54 21.06
C SER A 220 -18.33 -8.69 21.62
N HIS A 221 -18.40 -8.92 22.92
CA HIS A 221 -17.71 -10.01 23.60
C HIS A 221 -18.29 -11.38 23.25
N ARG A 222 -19.58 -11.49 22.96
CA ARG A 222 -20.20 -12.75 22.50
C ARG A 222 -19.71 -13.13 21.11
N ILE A 223 -19.52 -12.15 20.22
CA ILE A 223 -18.94 -12.37 18.90
C ILE A 223 -17.47 -12.82 19.05
N ALA A 224 -16.68 -12.09 19.85
CA ALA A 224 -15.29 -12.45 20.15
C ALA A 224 -15.17 -13.85 20.79
N HIS A 225 -16.09 -14.22 21.68
CA HIS A 225 -16.09 -15.54 22.30
C HIS A 225 -16.32 -16.65 21.26
N ARG A 226 -17.22 -16.47 20.29
CA ARG A 226 -17.45 -17.47 19.22
C ARG A 226 -16.22 -17.61 18.32
N THR A 227 -15.59 -16.51 17.94
CA THR A 227 -14.41 -16.53 17.06
C THR A 227 -13.21 -17.16 17.76
N LEU A 228 -12.93 -16.79 19.01
CA LEU A 228 -11.84 -17.39 19.79
C LEU A 228 -12.04 -18.88 20.05
N ARG A 229 -13.29 -19.34 20.25
CA ARG A 229 -13.62 -20.76 20.36
C ARG A 229 -13.37 -21.51 19.05
N GLN A 230 -13.68 -20.89 17.91
CA GLN A 230 -13.39 -21.46 16.60
C GLN A 230 -11.88 -21.60 16.37
N VAL A 231 -11.12 -20.54 16.64
CA VAL A 231 -9.65 -20.55 16.56
C VAL A 231 -9.05 -21.62 17.48
N GLN A 232 -9.60 -21.79 18.69
CA GLN A 232 -9.18 -22.84 19.62
C GLN A 232 -9.45 -24.25 19.07
N ALA A 233 -10.56 -24.46 18.36
CA ALA A 233 -10.89 -25.73 17.73
C ALA A 233 -9.96 -26.04 16.55
N ASP A 234 -9.71 -25.04 15.71
CA ASP A 234 -8.84 -25.16 14.53
C ASP A 234 -7.38 -25.41 14.95
N LEU A 235 -6.90 -24.73 16.00
CA LEU A 235 -5.56 -24.95 16.54
C LEU A 235 -5.41 -26.35 17.15
N ARG A 236 -6.47 -26.90 17.75
CA ARG A 236 -6.46 -28.27 18.28
C ARG A 236 -6.41 -29.31 17.18
N SER A 237 -7.16 -29.12 16.10
CA SER A 237 -7.23 -30.05 14.95
C SER A 237 -6.01 -29.97 14.02
N ALA A 238 -5.27 -28.86 14.03
CA ALA A 238 -4.02 -28.74 13.29
C ALA A 238 -2.95 -29.71 13.83
N SER A 239 -2.44 -30.62 13.00
CA SER A 239 -1.28 -31.47 13.31
C SER A 239 -0.03 -30.60 13.46
N THR A 240 0.78 -30.85 14.49
CA THR A 240 2.09 -30.22 14.65
C THR A 240 3.08 -30.90 13.69
N THR A 241 2.87 -30.72 12.39
CA THR A 241 3.86 -31.04 11.37
C THR A 241 4.49 -29.73 10.96
N GLN A 242 5.80 -29.61 11.16
CA GLN A 242 6.62 -28.56 10.59
C GLN A 242 6.36 -28.55 9.08
N ALA A 243 5.60 -27.56 8.63
CA ALA A 243 5.23 -27.43 7.22
C ALA A 243 6.44 -26.88 6.48
N THR A 244 7.17 -27.75 5.79
CA THR A 244 7.96 -27.31 4.64
C THR A 244 6.99 -26.87 3.54
N LEU A 245 7.42 -25.84 2.80
CA LEU A 245 6.66 -25.07 1.81
C LEU A 245 5.88 -25.93 0.78
N ASP A 246 6.32 -27.17 0.54
CA ASP A 246 5.71 -28.11 -0.42
C ASP A 246 4.35 -28.68 0.01
N SER A 247 4.00 -28.60 1.30
CA SER A 247 2.73 -29.16 1.82
C SER A 247 1.48 -28.42 1.35
N TRP A 248 1.62 -27.21 0.79
CA TRP A 248 0.51 -26.35 0.36
C TRP A 248 0.18 -26.45 -1.14
N LEU A 249 0.88 -27.29 -1.90
CA LEU A 249 0.75 -27.41 -3.36
C LEU A 249 0.10 -28.73 -3.85
N LYS A 250 -0.77 -29.37 -3.06
CA LYS A 250 -1.61 -30.49 -3.52
C LYS A 250 -3.08 -30.29 -3.22
#